data_AF-A0A7G2FCY0-F1
#
_entry.id   AF-A0A7G2FCY0-F1
#
_cell.length_a   1.000
_cell.length_b   1.000
_cell.length_c   1.000
_cell.angle_alpha   90.00
_cell.angle_beta   90.00
_cell.angle_gamma   90.00
#
_symmetry.space_group_name_H-M   'P 1'
#
loop_
_entity.id
_entity.type
_entity.pdbx_description
1 polymer ?
#
loop_
_entity_poly.entity_id
_entity_poly.type
_entity_poly.pdbx_seq_one_letter_code
_entity_poly.pdbx_strand_id
1 'polypeptide(L)'
;MMEKVEKASSDSSPLNLSKLLITLTSDVASRVSFGKKHSNEASMSDFKNQVRKITELVGGFPVSEYIPCLAWIDQIRGLYNKAEEVSKNFGDLMDKVVQEHLDATNKPTKDFVDILLSFERQSKDGIEVRRSDIKFIILDIFLGGTTTTNSLLEWTMTELIRHPECMKKLQDEIRGDATKLPIYRSHEEVEDMKYLKAVIKEGLRLHPPFPLLVPRLLTQDVKLKGYDIAAGTQVTLANLVNRFNWRMDARLSGDEYDLAEATGIDVCRKFPLIVFPSNA
;
A
#
# COMPACT_ATOMS: atom_id res chain seq x y z
N MET A 1 -0.83 20.56 -0.77
CA MET A 1 -0.72 19.97 -2.13
C MET A 1 -1.49 20.81 -3.12
N MET A 2 -2.80 21.02 -2.92
CA MET A 2 -3.64 21.83 -3.81
C MET A 2 -3.05 23.20 -4.12
N GLU A 3 -2.61 23.97 -3.13
CA GLU A 3 -1.93 25.26 -3.35
C GLU A 3 -0.71 25.19 -4.30
N LYS A 4 0.08 24.10 -4.22
CA LYS A 4 1.24 23.90 -5.10
C LYS A 4 0.79 23.59 -6.54
N VAL A 5 -0.32 22.86 -6.69
CA VAL A 5 -0.92 22.55 -8.00
C VAL A 5 -1.55 23.82 -8.61
N GLU A 6 -2.30 24.59 -7.83
CA GLU A 6 -2.92 25.86 -8.24
C GLU A 6 -1.88 26.90 -8.66
N LYS A 7 -0.80 27.02 -7.89
CA LYS A 7 0.32 27.90 -8.24
C LYS A 7 0.97 27.46 -9.55
N ALA A 8 1.31 26.17 -9.68
CA ALA A 8 1.92 25.65 -10.90
C ALA A 8 1.01 25.83 -12.13
N SER A 9 -0.31 25.67 -11.96
CA SER A 9 -1.31 25.91 -12.99
C SER A 9 -1.38 27.38 -13.40
N SER A 10 -1.40 28.29 -12.43
CA SER A 10 -1.41 29.75 -12.68
C SER A 10 -0.14 30.19 -13.42
N ASP A 11 1.01 29.65 -13.02
CA ASP A 11 2.32 29.96 -13.59
C ASP A 11 2.61 29.18 -14.90
N SER A 12 1.69 28.30 -15.34
CA SER A 12 1.88 27.37 -16.47
C SER A 12 3.19 26.58 -16.42
N SER A 13 3.63 26.23 -15.20
CA SER A 13 4.90 25.57 -14.95
C SER A 13 4.75 24.05 -14.80
N PRO A 14 5.72 23.25 -15.28
CA PRO A 14 5.67 21.80 -15.13
C PRO A 14 5.78 21.41 -13.65
N LEU A 15 4.99 20.40 -13.25
CA LEU A 15 4.92 19.92 -11.88
C LEU A 15 5.22 18.43 -11.81
N ASN A 16 6.13 18.02 -10.92
CA ASN A 16 6.37 16.62 -10.64
C ASN A 16 5.30 16.08 -9.66
N LEU A 17 4.27 15.41 -10.20
CA LEU A 17 3.19 14.82 -9.41
C LEU A 17 3.67 13.70 -8.50
N SER A 18 4.62 12.86 -8.92
CA SER A 18 5.16 11.77 -8.11
C SER A 18 5.69 12.25 -6.76
N LYS A 19 6.43 13.38 -6.75
CA LYS A 19 6.95 13.99 -5.51
C LYS A 19 5.83 14.52 -4.59
N LEU A 20 4.73 15.00 -5.16
CA LEU A 20 3.58 15.46 -4.39
C LEU A 20 2.78 14.30 -3.81
N LEU A 21 2.53 13.26 -4.62
CA LEU A 21 1.77 12.08 -4.23
C LEU A 21 2.48 11.30 -3.12
N ILE A 22 3.79 11.09 -3.22
CA ILE A 22 4.55 10.41 -2.16
C ILE A 22 4.55 11.22 -0.85
N THR A 23 4.52 12.55 -0.95
CA THR A 23 4.41 13.40 0.24
C THR A 23 3.02 13.29 0.86
N LEU A 24 1.97 13.32 0.04
CA LEU A 24 0.59 13.15 0.48
C LEU A 24 0.37 11.79 1.17
N THR A 25 0.79 10.69 0.55
CA THR A 25 0.56 9.34 1.12
C THR A 25 1.35 9.14 2.40
N SER A 26 2.61 9.60 2.45
CA SER A 26 3.38 9.58 3.71
C SER A 26 2.72 10.42 4.80
N ASP A 27 2.20 11.60 4.48
CA ASP A 27 1.52 12.45 5.46
C ASP A 27 0.27 11.79 6.03
N VAL A 28 -0.54 11.17 5.16
CA VAL A 28 -1.74 10.43 5.57
C VAL A 28 -1.36 9.24 6.43
N ALA A 29 -0.43 8.40 5.98
CA ALA A 29 0.04 7.23 6.73
C ALA A 29 0.64 7.63 8.08
N SER A 30 1.45 8.71 8.13
CA SER A 30 1.99 9.24 9.37
C SER A 30 0.93 9.77 10.32
N ARG A 31 -0.08 10.49 9.81
CA ARG A 31 -1.13 11.04 10.66
C ARG A 31 -1.98 9.93 11.28
N VAL A 32 -2.26 8.88 10.53
CA VAL A 32 -2.99 7.71 11.02
C VAL A 32 -2.13 6.90 12.01
N SER A 33 -0.85 6.68 11.69
CA SER A 33 0.03 5.82 12.48
C SER A 33 0.55 6.51 13.76
N PHE A 34 0.96 7.78 13.66
CA PHE A 34 1.69 8.53 14.70
C PHE A 34 0.94 9.78 15.22
N GLY A 35 -0.27 10.04 14.73
CA GLY A 35 -1.03 11.23 15.10
C GLY A 35 -0.49 12.58 14.57
N LYS A 36 0.59 12.58 13.77
CA LYS A 36 1.27 13.79 13.29
C LYS A 36 1.48 13.80 11.78
N LYS A 37 1.38 14.99 11.18
CA LYS A 37 1.77 15.25 9.79
C LYS A 37 3.20 15.80 9.77
N HIS A 38 4.11 15.16 9.04
CA HIS A 38 5.54 15.51 9.11
C HIS A 38 6.08 16.13 7.80
N SER A 39 5.23 16.69 6.94
CA SER A 39 5.60 17.20 5.61
C SER A 39 6.79 18.16 5.54
N ASN A 40 7.19 18.76 6.67
CA ASN A 40 8.31 19.71 6.77
C ASN A 40 9.33 19.37 7.88
N GLU A 41 9.30 18.17 8.46
CA GLU A 41 10.19 17.81 9.57
C GLU A 41 11.32 16.88 9.13
N ALA A 42 12.51 17.05 9.72
CA ALA A 42 13.66 16.17 9.49
C ALA A 42 13.31 14.68 9.74
N SER A 43 12.42 14.42 10.71
CA SER A 43 11.90 13.09 11.05
C SER A 43 11.26 12.35 9.87
N MET A 44 10.55 13.05 8.97
CA MET A 44 9.92 12.42 7.79
C MET A 44 10.95 12.02 6.73
N SER A 45 12.00 12.84 6.55
CA SER A 45 13.11 12.51 5.67
C SER A 45 13.81 11.25 6.15
N ASP A 46 14.03 11.16 7.47
CA ASP A 46 14.62 9.98 8.10
C ASP A 46 13.73 8.75 7.89
N PHE A 47 12.42 8.87 8.12
CA PHE A 47 11.47 7.78 7.91
C PHE A 47 11.45 7.29 6.46
N LYS A 48 11.34 8.21 5.50
CA LYS A 48 11.35 7.88 4.06
C LYS A 48 12.65 7.20 3.65
N ASN A 49 13.79 7.66 4.17
CA ASN A 49 15.08 7.05 3.87
C ASN A 49 15.19 5.64 4.46
N GLN A 50 14.70 5.42 5.68
CA GLN A 50 14.67 4.06 6.27
C GLN A 50 13.73 3.14 5.49
N VAL A 51 12.53 3.57 5.15
CA VAL A 51 11.58 2.81 4.33
C VAL A 51 12.20 2.40 2.98
N ARG A 52 12.90 3.32 2.32
CA ARG A 52 13.62 3.01 1.07
C ARG A 52 14.68 1.93 1.30
N LYS A 53 15.53 2.08 2.33
CA LYS A 53 16.57 1.09 2.65
C LYS A 53 15.98 -0.28 3.01
N ILE A 54 14.87 -0.32 3.75
CA ILE A 54 14.14 -1.56 4.09
C ILE A 54 13.60 -2.20 2.81
N THR A 55 12.95 -1.42 1.94
CA THR A 55 12.41 -1.91 0.66
C THR A 55 13.52 -2.46 -0.24
N GLU A 56 14.69 -1.81 -0.29
CA GLU A 56 15.86 -2.30 -1.02
C GLU A 56 16.41 -3.63 -0.47
N LEU A 57 16.34 -3.85 0.84
CA LEU A 57 16.77 -5.09 1.47
C LEU A 57 15.75 -6.22 1.24
N VAL A 58 14.45 -5.94 1.43
CA VAL A 58 13.36 -6.90 1.23
C VAL A 58 13.22 -7.31 -0.23
N GLY A 59 13.41 -6.37 -1.16
CA GLY A 59 13.44 -6.64 -2.60
C GLY A 59 14.76 -7.21 -3.10
N GLY A 60 15.74 -7.43 -2.22
CA GLY A 60 17.02 -8.01 -2.55
C GLY A 60 16.91 -9.51 -2.85
N PHE A 61 17.99 -10.05 -3.43
CA PHE A 61 18.18 -11.49 -3.62
C PHE A 61 19.42 -11.90 -2.81
N PRO A 62 19.27 -12.34 -1.55
CA PRO A 62 20.37 -12.87 -0.75
C PRO A 62 20.82 -14.18 -1.37
N VAL A 63 22.04 -14.23 -1.92
CA VAL A 63 22.54 -15.41 -2.63
C VAL A 63 22.64 -16.60 -1.68
N SER A 64 23.00 -16.36 -0.42
CA SER A 64 23.10 -17.36 0.64
C SER A 64 21.80 -18.15 0.86
N GLU A 65 20.64 -17.55 0.63
CA GLU A 65 19.33 -18.20 0.82
C GLU A 65 19.01 -19.22 -0.27
N TYR A 66 19.55 -19.04 -1.48
CA TYR A 66 19.26 -19.91 -2.63
C TYR A 66 20.45 -20.80 -3.00
N ILE A 67 21.67 -20.31 -2.82
CA ILE A 67 22.92 -20.98 -3.17
C ILE A 67 23.90 -20.84 -1.99
N PRO A 68 23.80 -21.71 -0.98
CA PRO A 68 24.58 -21.58 0.26
C PRO A 68 26.10 -21.54 0.07
N CYS A 69 26.63 -22.25 -0.94
CA CYS A 69 28.07 -22.23 -1.24
C CYS A 69 28.58 -20.88 -1.77
N LEU A 70 27.68 -19.99 -2.18
CA LEU A 70 27.98 -18.63 -2.63
C LEU A 70 27.61 -17.56 -1.58
N ALA A 71 27.40 -17.95 -0.31
CA ALA A 71 27.06 -17.02 0.76
C ALA A 71 28.08 -15.90 0.96
N TRP A 72 29.35 -16.11 0.59
CA TRP A 72 30.41 -15.09 0.63
C TRP A 72 30.09 -13.87 -0.25
N ILE A 73 29.26 -14.01 -1.30
CA ILE A 73 28.82 -12.90 -2.15
C ILE A 73 28.01 -11.88 -1.34
N ASP A 74 27.15 -12.34 -0.43
CA ASP A 74 26.33 -11.45 0.38
C ASP A 74 27.19 -10.66 1.38
N GLN A 75 28.28 -11.27 1.85
CA GLN A 75 29.27 -10.60 2.70
C GLN A 75 30.06 -9.52 1.94
N ILE A 76 30.49 -9.81 0.69
CA ILE A 76 31.17 -8.81 -0.16
C ILE A 76 30.22 -7.66 -0.52
N ARG A 77 28.95 -7.95 -0.77
CA ARG A 77 27.91 -6.93 -1.01
C ARG A 77 27.57 -6.11 0.23
N GLY A 78 28.05 -6.52 1.41
CA GLY A 78 27.77 -5.85 2.67
C GLY A 78 26.30 -5.92 3.08
N LEU A 79 25.56 -6.94 2.63
CA LEU A 79 24.12 -7.06 2.89
C LEU A 79 23.82 -7.15 4.38
N TYR A 80 24.59 -7.94 5.14
CA TYR A 80 24.41 -8.08 6.59
C TYR A 80 24.67 -6.77 7.33
N ASN A 81 25.77 -6.07 7.01
CA ASN A 81 26.10 -4.78 7.62
C ASN A 81 25.01 -3.74 7.31
N LYS A 82 24.49 -3.73 6.07
CA LYS A 82 23.38 -2.85 5.68
C LYS A 82 22.10 -3.20 6.44
N ALA A 83 21.79 -4.49 6.62
CA ALA A 83 20.63 -4.94 7.37
C ALA A 83 20.73 -4.56 8.86
N GLU A 84 21.90 -4.70 9.47
CA GLU A 84 22.15 -4.29 10.85
C GLU A 84 22.02 -2.77 11.02
N GLU A 85 22.60 -1.98 10.12
CA GLU A 85 22.48 -0.52 10.12
C GLU A 85 21.01 -0.08 10.00
N VAL A 86 20.26 -0.70 9.09
CA VAL A 86 18.83 -0.42 8.88
C VAL A 86 18.02 -0.83 10.12
N SER A 87 18.26 -2.01 10.67
CA SER A 87 17.60 -2.50 11.87
C SER A 87 17.80 -1.56 13.06
N LYS A 88 19.05 -1.12 13.28
CA LYS A 88 19.40 -0.18 14.35
C LYS A 88 18.70 1.17 14.17
N ASN A 89 18.87 1.80 13.00
CA ASN A 89 18.27 3.10 12.73
C ASN A 89 16.74 3.07 12.82
N PHE A 90 16.14 1.97 12.37
CA PHE A 90 14.71 1.73 12.49
C PHE A 90 14.28 1.59 13.96
N GLY A 91 15.01 0.80 14.75
CA GLY A 91 14.78 0.65 16.18
C GLY A 91 14.82 2.01 16.90
N ASP A 92 15.86 2.79 16.67
CA ASP A 92 16.04 4.12 17.27
C ASP A 92 14.91 5.10 16.88
N LEU A 93 14.45 5.05 15.63
CA LEU A 93 13.34 5.86 15.15
C LEU A 93 12.02 5.47 15.83
N MET A 94 11.73 4.17 15.93
CA MET A 94 10.51 3.70 16.58
C MET A 94 10.54 3.91 18.09
N ASP A 95 11.70 3.81 18.72
CA ASP A 95 11.86 4.14 20.14
C ASP A 95 11.50 5.60 20.43
N LYS A 96 11.95 6.53 19.59
CA LYS A 96 11.56 7.94 19.70
C LYS A 96 10.05 8.13 19.58
N VAL A 97 9.44 7.53 18.54
CA VAL A 97 7.99 7.59 18.32
C VAL A 97 7.24 7.07 19.54
N VAL A 98 7.58 5.88 20.00
CA VAL A 98 6.94 5.24 21.15
C VAL A 98 7.12 6.07 22.42
N GLN A 99 8.32 6.58 22.68
CA GLN A 99 8.60 7.38 23.86
C GLN A 99 7.80 8.68 23.88
N GLU A 100 7.69 9.37 22.73
CA GLU A 100 6.84 10.56 22.59
C GLU A 100 5.37 10.30 22.95
N HIS A 101 4.86 9.10 22.64
CA HIS A 101 3.47 8.72 22.96
C HIS A 101 3.30 8.34 24.44
N LEU A 102 4.34 7.78 25.08
CA LEU A 102 4.32 7.52 26.51
C LEU A 102 4.35 8.82 27.33
N ASP A 103 5.15 9.80 26.90
CA ASP A 103 5.32 11.07 27.61
C ASP A 103 4.09 11.98 27.45
N ALA A 104 3.31 11.81 26.37
CA ALA A 104 2.12 12.59 26.09
C ALA A 104 0.90 12.14 26.94
N THR A 105 0.84 12.58 28.19
CA THR A 105 -0.14 12.09 29.18
C THR A 105 -1.59 12.56 28.96
N ASN A 106 -1.84 13.56 28.10
CA ASN A 106 -3.16 14.14 27.85
C ASN A 106 -3.36 14.53 26.36
N LYS A 107 -3.24 13.57 25.45
CA LYS A 107 -3.64 13.80 24.04
C LYS A 107 -5.17 13.84 23.91
N PRO A 108 -5.74 14.86 23.25
CA PRO A 108 -7.19 14.98 23.02
C PRO A 108 -7.73 13.92 22.06
N THR A 109 -6.86 13.33 21.23
CA THR A 109 -7.24 12.29 20.26
C THR A 109 -6.19 11.19 20.31
N LYS A 110 -6.65 9.95 20.48
CA LYS A 110 -5.77 8.76 20.44
C LYS A 110 -5.47 8.41 18.99
N ASP A 111 -4.20 8.13 18.71
CA ASP A 111 -3.76 7.58 17.42
C ASP A 111 -3.52 6.06 17.52
N PHE A 112 -3.06 5.47 16.41
CA PHE A 112 -2.85 4.04 16.31
C PHE A 112 -1.79 3.51 17.29
N VAL A 113 -0.72 4.27 17.55
CA VAL A 113 0.30 3.91 18.55
C VAL A 113 -0.32 3.91 19.95
N ASP A 114 -1.13 4.90 20.29
CA ASP A 114 -1.82 4.95 21.59
C ASP A 114 -2.73 3.73 21.82
N ILE A 115 -3.39 3.26 20.76
CA ILE A 115 -4.22 2.05 20.80
C ILE A 115 -3.36 0.81 21.04
N LEU A 116 -2.26 0.63 20.30
CA LEU A 116 -1.35 -0.51 20.49
C LEU A 116 -0.73 -0.53 21.90
N LEU A 117 -0.29 0.62 22.41
CA LEU A 117 0.23 0.74 23.77
C LEU A 117 -0.83 0.43 24.84
N SER A 118 -2.11 0.65 24.54
CA SER A 118 -3.19 0.28 25.47
C SER A 118 -3.35 -1.24 25.59
N PHE A 119 -3.12 -2.01 24.51
CA PHE A 119 -3.12 -3.46 24.54
C PHE A 119 -1.93 -4.05 25.30
N GLU A 120 -0.73 -3.47 25.15
CA GLU A 120 0.44 -3.86 25.96
C GLU A 120 0.16 -3.73 27.48
N ARG A 121 -0.53 -2.65 27.89
CA ARG A 121 -0.89 -2.41 29.30
C ARG A 121 -1.99 -3.34 29.82
N GLN A 122 -2.85 -3.85 28.93
CA GLN A 122 -4.03 -4.66 29.26
C GLN A 122 -3.81 -6.16 29.08
N SER A 123 -2.62 -6.60 28.70
CA SER A 123 -2.29 -8.01 28.43
C SER A 123 -2.44 -8.89 29.68
N LYS A 124 -3.68 -9.30 29.98
CA LYS A 124 -4.05 -10.29 31.01
C LYS A 124 -4.66 -11.55 30.41
N ASP A 125 -5.09 -11.55 29.14
CA ASP A 125 -5.89 -12.62 28.53
C ASP A 125 -5.35 -13.09 27.15
N GLY A 126 -4.13 -13.64 27.12
CA GLY A 126 -3.72 -14.61 26.10
C GLY A 126 -3.05 -14.11 24.81
N ILE A 127 -3.09 -12.81 24.48
CA ILE A 127 -2.27 -12.23 23.40
C ILE A 127 -1.29 -11.22 24.01
N GLU A 128 -0.04 -11.65 24.19
CA GLU A 128 1.04 -10.81 24.69
C GLU A 128 1.60 -9.95 23.55
N VAL A 129 1.24 -8.67 23.53
CA VAL A 129 1.81 -7.69 22.58
C VAL A 129 3.04 -7.07 23.22
N ARG A 130 4.23 -7.47 22.77
CA ARG A 130 5.49 -6.90 23.30
C ARG A 130 5.79 -5.58 22.63
N ARG A 131 6.58 -4.74 23.31
CA ARG A 131 7.04 -3.45 22.76
C ARG A 131 7.71 -3.58 21.39
N SER A 132 8.49 -4.63 21.18
CA SER A 132 9.12 -4.91 19.88
C SER A 132 8.09 -5.14 18.78
N ASP A 133 7.01 -5.85 19.09
CA ASP A 133 5.95 -6.19 18.13
C ASP A 133 5.20 -4.91 17.72
N ILE A 134 4.94 -4.00 18.67
CA ILE A 134 4.36 -2.68 18.39
C ILE A 134 5.21 -1.89 17.38
N LYS A 135 6.53 -1.84 17.58
CA LYS A 135 7.44 -1.14 16.65
C LYS A 135 7.32 -1.68 15.23
N PHE A 136 7.30 -3.01 15.07
CA PHE A 136 7.16 -3.65 13.76
C PHE A 136 5.79 -3.44 13.12
N ILE A 137 4.70 -3.52 13.89
CA ILE A 137 3.34 -3.28 13.38
C ILE A 137 3.21 -1.86 12.84
N ILE A 138 3.74 -0.88 13.56
CA ILE A 138 3.71 0.53 13.14
C ILE A 138 4.46 0.73 11.81
N LEU A 139 5.63 0.09 11.66
CA LEU A 139 6.37 0.12 10.42
C LEU A 139 5.59 -0.50 9.27
N ASP A 140 5.01 -1.68 9.50
CA ASP A 140 4.29 -2.40 8.46
C ASP A 140 3.12 -1.58 7.91
N ILE A 141 2.35 -0.93 8.79
CA ILE A 141 1.25 -0.03 8.40
C ILE A 141 1.78 1.18 7.63
N PHE A 142 2.86 1.81 8.10
CA PHE A 142 3.41 2.95 7.38
C PHE A 142 3.94 2.58 6.00
N LEU A 143 4.72 1.49 5.92
CA LEU A 143 5.33 0.98 4.70
C LEU A 143 4.26 0.57 3.69
N GLY A 144 3.33 -0.27 4.14
CA GLY A 144 2.21 -0.78 3.36
C GLY A 144 1.31 0.34 2.87
N GLY A 145 0.94 1.29 3.73
CA GLY A 145 0.04 2.40 3.38
C GLY A 145 0.68 3.46 2.48
N THR A 146 1.98 3.72 2.62
CA THR A 146 2.65 4.78 1.86
C THR A 146 3.02 4.36 0.44
N THR A 147 3.72 3.23 0.31
CA THR A 147 4.36 2.84 -0.96
C THR A 147 3.34 2.37 -1.99
N THR A 148 2.43 1.47 -1.59
CA THR A 148 1.40 0.90 -2.47
C THR A 148 0.43 1.95 -2.98
N THR A 149 -0.08 2.79 -2.07
CA THR A 149 -1.01 3.88 -2.41
C THR A 149 -0.34 4.91 -3.31
N ASN A 150 0.94 5.24 -3.07
CA ASN A 150 1.66 6.15 -3.97
C ASN A 150 1.75 5.57 -5.38
N SER A 151 2.18 4.31 -5.51
CA SER A 151 2.27 3.65 -6.82
C SER A 151 0.93 3.62 -7.53
N LEU A 152 -0.16 3.31 -6.83
CA LEU A 152 -1.52 3.34 -7.40
C LEU A 152 -1.88 4.73 -7.92
N LEU A 153 -1.71 5.77 -7.10
CA LEU A 153 -2.06 7.14 -7.49
C LEU A 153 -1.21 7.63 -8.66
N GLU A 154 0.09 7.33 -8.64
CA GLU A 154 1.04 7.71 -9.69
C GLU A 154 0.68 7.08 -11.04
N TRP A 155 0.43 5.77 -11.06
CA TRP A 155 0.00 5.08 -12.28
C TRP A 155 -1.39 5.50 -12.74
N THR A 156 -2.35 5.66 -11.82
CA THR A 156 -3.70 6.11 -12.16
C THR A 156 -3.67 7.49 -12.82
N MET A 157 -2.94 8.45 -12.24
CA MET A 157 -2.79 9.78 -12.83
C MET A 157 -2.04 9.73 -14.17
N THR A 158 -1.03 8.88 -14.29
CA THR A 158 -0.29 8.68 -15.54
C THR A 158 -1.22 8.20 -16.66
N GLU A 159 -2.05 7.18 -16.40
CA GLU A 159 -3.01 6.66 -17.37
C GLU A 159 -4.08 7.69 -17.73
N LEU A 160 -4.63 8.40 -16.74
CA LEU A 160 -5.63 9.44 -17.02
C LEU A 160 -5.07 10.59 -17.86
N ILE A 161 -3.82 11.00 -17.65
CA ILE A 161 -3.15 12.03 -18.48
C ILE A 161 -2.94 11.53 -19.92
N ARG A 162 -2.67 10.23 -20.09
CA ARG A 162 -2.51 9.60 -21.41
C ARG A 162 -3.83 9.32 -22.13
N HIS A 163 -4.94 9.29 -21.40
CA HIS A 163 -6.30 9.01 -21.88
C HIS A 163 -7.28 10.16 -21.54
N PRO A 164 -7.19 11.31 -22.24
CA PRO A 164 -7.96 12.52 -21.91
C PRO A 164 -9.49 12.31 -21.92
N GLU A 165 -10.00 11.39 -22.75
CA GLU A 165 -11.42 11.01 -22.79
C GLU A 165 -11.89 10.38 -21.47
N CYS A 166 -11.07 9.51 -20.89
CA CYS A 166 -11.33 8.88 -19.59
C CYS A 166 -11.20 9.90 -18.47
N MET A 167 -10.17 10.76 -18.51
CA MET A 167 -10.01 11.87 -17.57
C MET A 167 -11.22 12.80 -17.58
N LYS A 168 -11.70 13.19 -18.77
CA LYS A 168 -12.87 14.06 -18.90
C LYS A 168 -14.12 13.41 -18.31
N LYS A 169 -14.39 12.15 -18.66
CA LYS A 169 -15.53 11.41 -18.10
C LYS A 169 -15.47 11.31 -16.57
N LEU A 170 -14.28 11.11 -16.00
CA LEU A 170 -14.09 11.10 -14.54
C LEU A 170 -14.35 12.47 -13.93
N GLN A 171 -13.84 13.53 -14.55
CA GLN A 171 -14.12 14.89 -14.10
C GLN A 171 -15.62 15.24 -14.18
N ASP A 172 -16.32 14.76 -15.20
CA ASP A 172 -17.76 14.96 -15.37
C ASP A 172 -18.55 14.23 -14.26
N GLU A 173 -18.17 12.99 -13.89
CA GLU A 173 -18.75 12.30 -12.72
C GLU A 173 -18.46 13.03 -11.41
N ILE A 174 -17.21 13.45 -11.18
CA ILE A 174 -16.79 14.14 -9.95
C ILE A 174 -17.45 15.52 -9.81
N ARG A 175 -17.62 16.26 -10.91
CA ARG A 175 -18.26 17.59 -10.90
C ARG A 175 -19.78 17.48 -10.86
N GLY A 176 -20.35 16.43 -11.45
CA GLY A 176 -21.79 16.28 -11.62
C GLY A 176 -22.42 17.51 -12.30
N ASP A 177 -23.65 17.86 -11.90
CA ASP A 177 -24.24 19.16 -12.22
C ASP A 177 -23.58 20.25 -11.35
N ALA A 178 -22.48 20.79 -11.86
CA ALA A 178 -21.55 21.72 -11.21
C ALA A 178 -22.16 23.06 -10.73
N THR A 179 -23.48 23.25 -10.78
CA THR A 179 -24.14 24.49 -10.36
C THR A 179 -24.50 24.55 -8.87
N LYS A 180 -24.33 23.46 -8.10
CA LYS A 180 -24.80 23.41 -6.69
C LYS A 180 -23.91 22.71 -5.67
N LEU A 181 -22.74 22.17 -6.05
CA LEU A 181 -22.00 21.26 -5.17
C LEU A 181 -20.75 21.91 -4.54
N PRO A 182 -20.43 21.59 -3.28
CA PRO A 182 -19.22 22.05 -2.62
C PRO A 182 -17.96 21.53 -3.33
N ILE A 183 -16.83 22.24 -3.16
CA ILE A 183 -15.52 21.92 -3.76
C ILE A 183 -15.01 20.54 -3.32
N TYR A 184 -15.38 20.10 -2.10
CA TYR A 184 -14.98 18.82 -1.53
C TYR A 184 -16.16 17.85 -1.47
N ARG A 185 -15.88 16.59 -1.77
CA ARG A 185 -16.85 15.49 -1.68
C ARG A 185 -16.80 14.81 -0.33
N SER A 186 -17.96 14.42 0.20
CA SER A 186 -18.03 13.58 1.39
C SER A 186 -17.58 12.15 1.09
N HIS A 187 -17.33 11.35 2.13
CA HIS A 187 -16.95 9.95 1.94
C HIS A 187 -18.07 9.15 1.26
N GLU A 188 -19.31 9.39 1.69
CA GLU A 188 -20.51 8.72 1.17
C GLU A 188 -20.72 9.06 -0.31
N GLU A 189 -20.53 10.33 -0.71
CA GLU A 189 -20.61 10.72 -2.13
C GLU A 189 -19.57 9.99 -2.98
N VAL A 190 -18.34 9.83 -2.46
CA VAL A 190 -17.26 9.11 -3.16
C VAL A 190 -17.56 7.62 -3.28
N GLU A 191 -18.23 7.02 -2.29
CA GLU A 191 -18.66 5.63 -2.38
C GLU A 191 -19.68 5.40 -3.50
N ASP A 192 -20.49 6.41 -3.85
CA ASP A 192 -21.46 6.28 -4.94
C ASP A 192 -20.86 6.54 -6.34
N MET A 193 -19.59 6.98 -6.44
CA MET A 193 -18.92 7.26 -7.71
C MET A 193 -18.47 5.98 -8.43
N LYS A 194 -19.34 5.47 -9.30
CA LYS A 194 -19.14 4.21 -10.03
C LYS A 194 -17.93 4.27 -10.98
N TYR A 195 -17.76 5.37 -11.72
CA TYR A 195 -16.69 5.49 -12.70
C TYR A 195 -15.34 5.76 -12.03
N LEU A 196 -15.27 6.53 -10.94
CA LEU A 196 -14.07 6.64 -10.10
C LEU A 196 -13.59 5.26 -9.60
N LYS A 197 -14.51 4.45 -9.08
CA LYS A 197 -14.20 3.06 -8.68
C LYS A 197 -13.68 2.23 -9.86
N ALA A 198 -14.27 2.38 -11.04
CA ALA A 198 -13.81 1.68 -12.25
C ALA A 198 -12.40 2.13 -12.66
N VAL A 199 -12.10 3.43 -12.61
CA VAL A 199 -10.76 3.98 -12.91
C VAL A 199 -9.71 3.44 -11.95
N ILE A 200 -9.99 3.43 -10.64
CA ILE A 200 -9.06 2.88 -9.63
C ILE A 200 -8.81 1.38 -9.87
N LYS A 201 -9.87 0.60 -10.13
CA LYS A 201 -9.75 -0.83 -10.43
C LYS A 201 -8.97 -1.09 -11.72
N GLU A 202 -9.16 -0.28 -12.74
CA GLU A 202 -8.43 -0.40 -14.00
C GLU A 202 -6.96 -0.02 -13.83
N GLY A 203 -6.65 1.02 -13.05
CA GLY A 203 -5.29 1.36 -12.65
C GLY A 203 -4.59 0.19 -11.95
N LEU A 204 -5.26 -0.46 -11.00
CA LEU A 204 -4.75 -1.66 -10.33
C LEU A 204 -4.59 -2.87 -11.26
N ARG A 205 -5.49 -3.04 -12.24
CA ARG A 205 -5.42 -4.12 -13.23
C ARG A 205 -4.24 -3.96 -14.17
N LEU A 206 -3.96 -2.73 -14.60
CA LEU A 206 -2.85 -2.41 -15.51
C LEU A 206 -1.51 -2.37 -14.78
N HIS A 207 -1.47 -1.75 -13.60
CA HIS A 207 -0.25 -1.43 -12.87
C HIS A 207 -0.34 -1.83 -11.39
N PRO A 208 -0.38 -3.13 -11.07
CA PRO A 208 -0.41 -3.59 -9.68
C PRO A 208 0.89 -3.20 -8.94
N PRO A 209 0.84 -2.49 -7.80
CA PRO A 209 2.05 -2.10 -7.04
C PRO A 209 2.94 -3.27 -6.62
N PHE A 210 2.34 -4.44 -6.36
CA PHE A 210 3.05 -5.70 -6.10
C PHE A 210 2.72 -6.74 -7.18
N PRO A 211 3.48 -6.73 -8.29
CA PRO A 211 3.29 -7.67 -9.39
C PRO A 211 3.61 -9.13 -9.01
N LEU A 212 4.54 -9.33 -8.08
CA LEU A 212 4.80 -10.58 -7.39
C LEU A 212 4.56 -10.32 -5.90
N LEU A 213 3.75 -11.15 -5.26
CA LEU A 213 3.51 -11.03 -3.81
C LEU A 213 4.70 -11.55 -3.01
N VAL A 214 4.79 -11.10 -1.76
CA VAL A 214 5.80 -11.57 -0.81
C VAL A 214 5.76 -13.11 -0.76
N PRO A 215 6.92 -13.78 -0.92
CA PRO A 215 6.96 -15.22 -0.94
C PRO A 215 6.45 -15.83 0.37
N ARG A 216 5.74 -16.94 0.24
CA ARG A 216 5.20 -17.74 1.36
C ARG A 216 6.02 -19.00 1.51
N LEU A 217 6.34 -19.38 2.74
CA LEU A 217 6.96 -20.66 3.04
C LEU A 217 5.87 -21.65 3.44
N LEU A 218 5.78 -22.80 2.76
CA LEU A 218 4.83 -23.84 3.12
C LEU A 218 5.23 -24.49 4.46
N THR A 219 4.30 -24.54 5.40
CA THR A 219 4.51 -25.16 6.72
C THR A 219 4.20 -26.67 6.73
N GLN A 220 3.52 -27.17 5.70
CA GLN A 220 3.13 -28.56 5.53
C GLN A 220 3.07 -28.92 4.05
N ASP A 221 3.10 -30.21 3.75
CA ASP A 221 2.91 -30.72 2.39
C ASP A 221 1.50 -30.38 1.88
N VAL A 222 1.40 -29.93 0.63
CA VAL A 222 0.14 -29.50 0.01
C VAL A 222 0.01 -30.08 -1.39
N LYS A 223 -1.18 -30.57 -1.74
CA LYS A 223 -1.53 -30.93 -3.10
C LYS A 223 -2.28 -29.79 -3.78
N LEU A 224 -1.69 -29.17 -4.80
CA LEU A 224 -2.27 -28.05 -5.54
C LEU A 224 -2.49 -28.45 -7.01
N LYS A 225 -3.75 -28.49 -7.46
CA LYS A 225 -4.12 -28.89 -8.85
C LYS A 225 -3.50 -30.21 -9.31
N GLY A 226 -3.36 -31.17 -8.41
CA GLY A 226 -2.77 -32.49 -8.69
C GLY A 226 -1.25 -32.57 -8.52
N TYR A 227 -0.57 -31.44 -8.28
CA TYR A 227 0.86 -31.41 -7.96
C TYR A 227 1.08 -31.51 -6.45
N ASP A 228 1.96 -32.41 -6.03
CA ASP A 228 2.42 -32.50 -4.65
C ASP A 228 3.56 -31.50 -4.41
N ILE A 229 3.38 -30.60 -3.45
CA ILE A 229 4.34 -29.55 -3.09
C ILE A 229 4.74 -29.77 -1.63
N ALA A 230 6.03 -29.97 -1.38
CA ALA A 230 6.54 -30.27 -0.04
C ALA A 230 6.56 -29.05 0.88
N ALA A 231 6.45 -29.29 2.19
CA ALA A 231 6.76 -28.33 3.23
C ALA A 231 8.17 -27.76 3.04
N GLY A 232 8.38 -26.50 3.44
CA GLY A 232 9.63 -25.77 3.22
C GLY A 232 9.80 -25.23 1.79
N THR A 233 8.87 -25.51 0.87
CA THR A 233 8.88 -24.87 -0.45
C THR A 233 8.45 -23.41 -0.32
N GLN A 234 9.24 -22.51 -0.89
CA GLN A 234 8.89 -21.10 -1.02
C GLN A 234 8.06 -20.88 -2.28
N VAL A 235 6.90 -20.26 -2.14
CA VAL A 235 5.93 -20.03 -3.23
C VAL A 235 5.60 -18.54 -3.28
N THR A 236 5.69 -17.93 -4.47
CA THR A 236 5.18 -16.57 -4.70
C THR A 236 3.93 -16.62 -5.56
N LEU A 237 3.00 -15.70 -5.30
CA LEU A 237 1.82 -15.51 -6.13
C LEU A 237 2.10 -14.39 -7.14
N ALA A 238 2.01 -14.74 -8.43
CA ALA A 238 2.22 -13.79 -9.51
C ALA A 238 0.94 -13.02 -9.83
N ASN A 239 0.79 -11.85 -9.23
CA ASN A 239 -0.33 -10.95 -9.49
C ASN A 239 -0.35 -10.47 -10.95
N LEU A 240 0.81 -10.35 -11.60
CA LEU A 240 0.95 -10.07 -13.04
C LEU A 240 0.19 -11.04 -13.95
N VAL A 241 0.10 -12.31 -13.54
CA VAL A 241 -0.54 -13.37 -14.33
C VAL A 241 -2.06 -13.31 -14.16
N ASN A 242 -2.50 -12.85 -12.99
CA ASN A 242 -3.85 -12.37 -12.78
C ASN A 242 -3.93 -10.93 -13.29
N ARG A 243 -3.84 -10.71 -14.61
CA ARG A 243 -4.63 -9.61 -15.17
C ARG A 243 -6.04 -9.91 -14.73
N PHE A 244 -6.52 -9.24 -13.69
CA PHE A 244 -7.87 -9.44 -13.22
C PHE A 244 -8.75 -9.35 -14.47
N ASN A 245 -9.46 -10.43 -14.81
CA ASN A 245 -10.35 -10.48 -15.95
C ASN A 245 -11.61 -9.63 -15.63
N TRP A 246 -11.41 -8.37 -15.25
CA TRP A 246 -12.41 -7.35 -15.43
C TRP A 246 -12.46 -7.13 -16.93
N ARG A 247 -13.35 -7.82 -17.63
CA ARG A 247 -13.97 -7.18 -18.79
C ARG A 247 -14.90 -6.12 -18.21
N MET A 248 -14.41 -4.89 -18.12
CA MET A 248 -15.32 -3.76 -18.27
C MET A 248 -15.68 -3.74 -19.75
N ASP A 249 -16.69 -4.51 -20.12
CA ASP A 249 -17.32 -4.30 -21.41
C ASP A 249 -17.88 -2.88 -21.36
N ALA A 250 -17.18 -1.94 -21.99
CA ALA A 250 -17.65 -0.58 -22.21
C ALA A 250 -18.79 -0.56 -23.23
N ARG A 251 -19.78 -1.44 -23.05
CA ARG A 251 -21.07 -1.44 -23.70
C ARG A 251 -22.12 -1.43 -22.59
N LEU A 252 -22.58 -0.22 -22.33
CA LEU A 252 -23.72 0.12 -21.50
C LEU A 252 -24.90 -0.83 -21.78
N SER A 253 -25.29 -1.63 -20.78
CA SER A 253 -26.64 -2.20 -20.65
C SER A 253 -26.72 -3.08 -19.39
N GLY A 254 -27.51 -2.66 -18.40
CA GLY A 254 -28.03 -3.55 -17.36
C GLY A 254 -27.50 -3.27 -15.95
N ASP A 255 -28.43 -2.91 -15.07
CA ASP A 255 -28.24 -2.75 -13.63
C ASP A 255 -28.17 -4.11 -12.94
N GLU A 256 -26.98 -4.49 -12.47
CA GLU A 256 -26.74 -5.22 -11.21
C GLU A 256 -25.23 -5.41 -11.05
N TYR A 257 -24.61 -4.57 -10.21
CA TYR A 257 -23.19 -4.68 -9.89
C TYR A 257 -23.06 -5.05 -8.40
N ASP A 258 -22.78 -6.33 -8.12
CA ASP A 258 -22.29 -6.73 -6.79
C ASP A 258 -20.79 -6.40 -6.71
N LEU A 259 -20.47 -5.33 -5.99
CA LEU A 259 -19.12 -4.82 -5.77
C LEU A 259 -18.69 -5.01 -4.31
N ALA A 260 -19.03 -6.14 -3.69
CA ALA A 260 -18.53 -6.45 -2.35
C ALA A 260 -16.99 -6.45 -2.32
N GLU A 261 -16.42 -5.51 -1.58
CA GLU A 261 -14.99 -5.45 -1.27
C GLU A 261 -14.62 -6.61 -0.33
N ALA A 262 -13.51 -7.28 -0.61
CA ALA A 262 -12.84 -8.15 0.35
C ALA A 262 -11.47 -7.55 0.65
N THR A 263 -11.25 -7.16 1.90
CA THR A 263 -9.97 -6.62 2.38
C THR A 263 -9.01 -7.76 2.74
N GLY A 264 -7.79 -7.73 2.21
CA GLY A 264 -6.73 -8.68 2.54
C GLY A 264 -5.76 -8.95 1.38
N ILE A 265 -4.51 -9.32 1.70
CA ILE A 265 -3.48 -9.75 0.73
C ILE A 265 -3.77 -11.18 0.21
N ASP A 266 -4.61 -11.94 0.93
CA ASP A 266 -5.17 -13.22 0.49
C ASP A 266 -6.66 -13.07 0.18
N VAL A 267 -7.02 -13.18 -1.09
CA VAL A 267 -8.42 -13.21 -1.51
C VAL A 267 -8.89 -14.67 -1.56
N CYS A 268 -9.64 -15.11 -0.56
CA CYS A 268 -10.52 -16.27 -0.71
C CYS A 268 -11.68 -15.88 -1.63
N ARG A 269 -11.80 -16.56 -2.78
CA ARG A 269 -12.89 -16.30 -3.74
C ARG A 269 -14.21 -16.84 -3.19
N LYS A 270 -15.26 -16.01 -3.17
CA LYS A 270 -16.62 -16.38 -2.73
C LYS A 270 -17.36 -17.29 -3.72
N PHE A 271 -16.98 -17.31 -5.00
CA PHE A 271 -17.60 -18.17 -6.02
C PHE A 271 -16.57 -18.79 -6.99
N PRO A 272 -16.74 -20.07 -7.39
CA PRO A 272 -15.90 -20.70 -8.40
C PRO A 272 -16.22 -20.13 -9.79
N LEU A 273 -15.18 -19.78 -10.55
CA LEU A 273 -15.30 -19.40 -11.97
C LEU A 273 -15.60 -20.66 -12.79
N ILE A 274 -16.82 -20.76 -13.30
CA ILE A 274 -17.22 -21.74 -14.31
C ILE A 274 -17.05 -21.07 -15.68
N VAL A 275 -16.14 -21.58 -16.50
CA VAL A 275 -15.90 -21.07 -17.86
C VAL A 275 -16.80 -21.81 -18.83
N PHE A 276 -17.59 -21.07 -19.61
CA PHE A 276 -18.31 -21.60 -20.76
C PHE A 276 -17.55 -21.28 -22.04
N PRO A 277 -17.31 -22.26 -22.93
CA PRO A 277 -16.75 -21.98 -24.24
C PRO A 277 -17.77 -21.18 -25.07
N SER A 278 -17.33 -20.01 -25.55
CA SER A 278 -18.06 -19.21 -26.53
C SER A 278 -17.62 -19.64 -27.93
N ASN A 279 -18.53 -20.24 -28.70
CA ASN A 279 -18.29 -20.52 -30.11
C ASN A 279 -18.44 -19.22 -30.92
N ALA A 280 -17.31 -18.65 -31.33
CA ALA A 280 -17.22 -17.70 -32.43
C ALA A 280 -15.95 -18.01 -33.23
#